data_AF-A0A4Y8CBG1-F1
#
_entry.id   AF-A0A4Y8CBG1-F1
#
_cell.length_a   1.000
_cell.length_b   1.000
_cell.length_c   1.000
_cell.angle_alpha   90.00
_cell.angle_beta   90.00
_cell.angle_gamma   90.00
#
_symmetry.space_group_name_H-M   'P 1'
#
loop_
_entity.id
_entity.type
_entity.pdbx_description
1 polymer ?
#
loop_
_entity_poly.entity_id
_entity_poly.type
_entity_poly.pdbx_seq_one_letter_code
_entity_poly.pdbx_strand_id
1 'polypeptide(L)'
;EEAVKKAIAFGKAVNATINKKSVFNRKNYFYPDLPKAYQISQFDIPIVEKGELFINVKGENKRIGITRAHLEEDAGKNIHESNFSKVDLNRAGTPLLEIVSEPELRSSDEAVAYLKKLHSIIRFLDISDANMQEGSF
;
A
#
# COMPACT_ATOMS: atom_id res chain seq x y z
N GLU A 1 -11.64 11.81 3.38
CA GLU A 1 -12.73 11.14 2.64
C GLU A 1 -12.23 10.45 1.37
N GLU A 2 -11.47 11.15 0.52
CA GLU A 2 -11.02 10.63 -0.78
C GLU A 2 -10.18 9.34 -0.71
N ALA A 3 -9.27 9.23 0.27
CA ALA A 3 -8.47 8.01 0.47
C ALA A 3 -9.34 6.75 0.67
N VAL A 4 -10.47 6.88 1.37
CA VAL A 4 -11.42 5.77 1.58
C VAL A 4 -12.09 5.37 0.26
N LYS A 5 -12.51 6.34 -0.56
CA LYS A 5 -13.11 6.07 -1.87
C LYS A 5 -12.13 5.35 -2.79
N LYS A 6 -10.87 5.80 -2.84
CA LYS A 6 -9.78 5.19 -3.61
C LYS A 6 -9.47 3.76 -3.16
N ALA A 7 -9.41 3.51 -1.84
CA ALA A 7 -9.22 2.15 -1.31
C ALA A 7 -10.38 1.20 -1.66
N ILE A 8 -11.63 1.67 -1.62
CA ILE A 8 -12.80 0.88 -2.04
C ILE A 8 -12.76 0.60 -3.54
N ALA A 9 -12.38 1.58 -4.36
CA ALA A 9 -12.23 1.41 -5.81
C ALA A 9 -11.16 0.36 -6.13
N PHE A 10 -10.01 0.41 -5.44
CA PHE A 10 -8.98 -0.61 -5.54
C PHE A 10 -9.53 -2.00 -5.21
N GLY A 11 -10.17 -2.16 -4.06
CA GLY A 11 -10.71 -3.47 -3.64
C GLY A 11 -11.71 -4.05 -4.64
N LYS A 12 -12.58 -3.22 -5.23
CA LYS A 12 -13.48 -3.67 -6.30
C LYS A 12 -12.75 -4.13 -7.56
N ALA A 13 -11.69 -3.43 -7.96
CA ALA A 13 -10.93 -3.76 -9.16
C ALA A 13 -10.12 -5.06 -9.05
N VAL A 14 -9.80 -5.48 -7.82
CA VAL A 14 -9.07 -6.72 -7.54
C VAL A 14 -9.97 -7.82 -6.98
N ASN A 15 -11.29 -7.73 -7.21
CA ASN A 15 -12.28 -8.71 -6.75
C ASN A 15 -12.17 -9.05 -5.25
N ALA A 16 -11.86 -8.05 -4.42
CA ALA A 16 -11.72 -8.20 -2.99
C ALA A 16 -13.05 -7.98 -2.24
N THR A 17 -13.10 -8.48 -1.01
CA THR A 17 -14.16 -8.16 -0.06
C THR A 17 -13.93 -6.78 0.53
N ILE A 18 -14.93 -5.89 0.41
CA ILE A 18 -14.93 -4.58 1.08
C ILE A 18 -15.62 -4.72 2.43
N ASN A 19 -14.91 -4.44 3.51
CA ASN A 19 -15.47 -4.50 4.85
C ASN A 19 -16.43 -3.32 5.11
N LYS A 20 -17.67 -3.62 5.53
CA LYS A 20 -18.69 -2.60 5.85
C LYS A 20 -18.34 -1.77 7.10
N LYS A 21 -17.46 -2.30 7.93
CA LYS A 21 -16.85 -1.64 9.09
C LYS A 21 -15.35 -1.88 9.00
N SER A 22 -14.54 -0.84 9.17
CA SER A 22 -13.10 -0.96 9.37
C SER A 22 -12.70 -0.14 10.59
N VAL A 23 -11.54 -0.44 11.18
CA VAL A 23 -11.06 0.18 12.43
C VAL A 23 -9.66 0.70 12.22
N PHE A 24 -9.43 1.97 12.60
CA PHE A 24 -8.09 2.52 12.70
C PHE A 24 -7.48 2.16 14.05
N ASN A 25 -6.24 1.67 14.01
CA ASN A 25 -5.43 1.27 15.15
C ASN A 25 -4.16 2.13 15.21
N ARG A 26 -3.48 2.09 16.36
CA ARG A 26 -2.18 2.74 16.55
C ARG A 26 -1.07 1.69 16.51
N LYS A 27 -0.20 1.77 15.52
CA LYS A 27 1.04 0.99 15.44
C LYS A 27 2.14 1.79 16.12
N ASN A 28 2.46 1.46 17.38
CA ASN A 28 3.33 2.26 18.24
C ASN A 28 4.82 1.92 18.04
N TYR A 29 5.64 2.93 17.75
CA TYR A 29 7.11 2.82 17.72
C TYR A 29 7.72 4.23 17.75
N PHE A 30 8.92 4.35 18.32
CA PHE A 30 9.64 5.61 18.40
C PHE A 30 10.60 5.74 17.24
N TYR A 31 10.42 6.78 16.41
CA TYR A 31 11.38 7.15 15.38
C TYR A 31 11.27 8.65 15.05
N PRO A 32 12.35 9.37 14.70
CA PRO A 32 12.33 10.83 14.58
C PRO A 32 11.36 11.39 13.53
N ASP A 33 11.11 10.67 12.45
CA ASP A 33 10.20 11.07 11.37
C ASP A 33 8.71 10.79 11.68
N LEU A 34 8.42 10.21 12.86
CA LEU A 34 7.07 9.88 13.30
C LEU A 34 6.72 10.64 14.59
N PRO A 35 6.16 11.87 14.48
CA PRO A 35 6.04 12.79 15.60
C PRO A 35 5.06 12.32 16.70
N LYS A 36 4.16 11.39 16.38
CA LYS A 36 3.15 10.88 17.32
C LYS A 36 3.63 9.69 18.15
N ALA A 37 4.81 9.13 17.85
CA ALA A 37 5.28 7.83 18.36
C ALA A 37 4.32 6.64 18.09
N TYR A 38 3.38 6.85 17.15
CA TYR A 38 2.55 5.82 16.56
C TYR A 38 2.07 6.25 15.18
N GLN A 39 1.90 5.27 14.30
CA GLN A 39 1.29 5.43 12.98
C GLN A 39 -0.18 5.03 13.08
N ILE A 40 -1.08 5.87 12.59
CA ILE A 40 -2.47 5.52 12.36
C ILE A 40 -2.51 4.57 11.15
N SER A 41 -2.89 3.33 11.39
CA SER A 41 -3.01 2.27 10.38
C SER A 41 -4.28 1.45 10.67
N GLN A 42 -4.50 0.32 10.00
CA GLN A 42 -5.57 -0.62 10.34
C GLN A 42 -4.94 -1.97 10.63
N PHE A 43 -5.27 -2.59 11.75
CA PHE A 43 -4.76 -3.91 12.12
C PHE A 43 -5.89 -4.94 12.08
N ASP A 44 -6.85 -4.82 13.00
CA ASP A 44 -7.88 -5.84 13.26
C ASP A 44 -8.85 -6.01 12.09
N ILE A 45 -9.38 -4.91 11.57
CA ILE A 45 -10.38 -4.91 10.49
C ILE A 45 -9.97 -3.91 9.41
N PRO A 46 -9.22 -4.33 8.38
CA PRO A 46 -8.85 -3.48 7.26
C PRO A 46 -10.05 -3.17 6.36
N ILE A 47 -9.91 -2.14 5.53
CA ILE A 47 -10.97 -1.75 4.57
C ILE A 47 -11.19 -2.78 3.44
N VAL A 48 -10.13 -3.48 3.00
CA VAL A 48 -10.16 -4.45 1.90
C VAL A 48 -9.49 -5.75 2.33
N GLU A 49 -10.12 -6.90 2.06
CA GLU A 49 -9.58 -8.23 2.34
C GLU A 49 -9.84 -9.23 1.21
N LYS A 50 -8.96 -10.22 1.06
CA LYS A 50 -9.16 -11.39 0.19
C LYS A 50 -9.50 -11.02 -1.25
N GLY A 51 -8.58 -10.32 -1.91
CA GLY A 51 -8.63 -10.05 -3.34
C GLY A 51 -7.81 -11.03 -4.16
N GLU A 52 -7.74 -10.78 -5.46
CA GLU A 52 -6.94 -11.54 -6.41
C GLU A 52 -6.54 -10.71 -7.62
N LEU A 53 -5.38 -11.05 -8.17
CA LEU A 53 -4.86 -10.50 -9.42
C LEU A 53 -4.41 -11.63 -10.33
N PHE A 54 -4.76 -11.51 -11.61
CA PHE A 54 -4.28 -12.41 -12.64
C PHE A 54 -3.09 -11.79 -13.35
N ILE A 55 -1.96 -12.51 -13.31
CA ILE A 55 -0.72 -12.16 -14.01
C ILE A 55 -0.50 -13.12 -15.17
N ASN A 56 0.13 -12.63 -16.24
CA ASN A 56 0.59 -13.47 -17.34
C ASN A 56 2.12 -13.48 -17.36
N VAL A 57 2.71 -14.67 -17.33
CA VAL A 57 4.15 -14.85 -17.44
C VAL A 57 4.40 -15.90 -18.51
N LYS A 58 5.09 -15.51 -19.59
CA LYS A 58 5.45 -16.42 -20.70
C LYS A 58 4.25 -17.19 -21.28
N GLY A 59 3.08 -16.55 -21.33
CA GLY A 59 1.85 -17.13 -21.87
C GLY A 59 0.99 -17.87 -20.83
N GLU A 60 1.52 -18.13 -19.62
CA GLU A 60 0.77 -18.78 -18.55
C GLU A 60 0.06 -17.75 -17.67
N ASN A 61 -1.24 -17.93 -17.47
CA ASN A 61 -2.03 -17.13 -16.55
C ASN A 61 -1.96 -17.73 -15.15
N LYS A 62 -1.56 -16.91 -14.17
CA LYS A 62 -1.52 -17.30 -12.77
C LYS A 62 -2.33 -16.31 -11.93
N ARG A 63 -3.16 -16.84 -11.04
CA ARG A 63 -3.86 -16.08 -10.02
C ARG A 63 -2.94 -15.90 -8.81
N ILE A 64 -2.83 -14.66 -8.33
CA ILE A 64 -2.12 -14.29 -7.11
C ILE A 64 -3.14 -13.66 -6.15
N GLY A 65 -3.27 -14.22 -4.95
CA GLY A 65 -4.12 -13.67 -3.90
C GLY A 65 -3.59 -12.34 -3.34
N ILE A 66 -4.52 -11.49 -2.93
CA ILE A 66 -4.26 -10.32 -2.09
C ILE A 66 -4.87 -10.61 -0.72
N THR A 67 -4.02 -10.70 0.31
CA THR A 67 -4.46 -10.93 1.68
C THR A 67 -5.33 -9.78 2.16
N ARG A 68 -4.82 -8.55 2.00
CA ARG A 68 -5.48 -7.31 2.46
C ARG A 68 -4.95 -6.07 1.76
N ALA A 69 -5.75 -5.01 1.79
CA ALA A 69 -5.27 -3.65 1.58
C ALA A 69 -5.85 -2.72 2.64
N HIS A 70 -5.01 -1.89 3.24
CA HIS A 70 -5.42 -1.08 4.38
C HIS A 70 -4.87 0.34 4.34
N LEU A 71 -5.64 1.26 4.91
CA LEU A 71 -5.29 2.67 4.97
C LEU A 71 -4.34 2.94 6.12
N GLU A 72 -3.29 3.70 5.84
CA GLU A 72 -2.40 4.23 6.86
C GLU A 72 -1.87 5.60 6.48
N GLU A 73 -1.10 6.21 7.38
CA GLU A 73 -0.40 7.46 7.13
C GLU A 73 1.09 7.21 6.93
N ASP A 74 1.73 7.95 6.03
CA ASP A 74 3.19 7.90 5.86
C ASP A 74 3.91 8.62 7.00
N ALA A 75 5.17 8.24 7.20
CA ALA A 75 6.12 8.95 8.04
C ALA A 75 6.77 10.12 7.29
N GLY A 76 7.50 10.95 8.02
CA GLY A 76 8.36 11.97 7.44
C GLY A 76 9.57 11.39 6.69
N LYS A 77 10.58 12.23 6.50
CA LYS A 77 11.84 11.87 5.84
C LYS A 77 13.01 12.28 6.72
N ASN A 78 13.96 11.37 6.88
CA ASN A 78 15.26 11.69 7.49
C ASN A 78 16.30 11.95 6.42
N ILE A 79 17.12 12.98 6.63
CA ILE A 79 18.30 13.29 5.82
C ILE A 79 19.50 13.27 6.77
N HIS A 80 20.41 12.34 6.55
CA HIS A 80 21.59 12.17 7.40
C HIS A 80 22.73 13.06 6.90
N GLU A 81 23.34 13.84 7.79
CA GLU A 81 24.46 14.72 7.48
C GLU A 81 25.52 14.59 8.60
N SER A 82 26.67 14.02 8.24
CA SER A 82 27.75 13.67 9.19
C SER A 82 27.22 12.94 10.44
N ASN A 83 27.19 13.61 11.59
CA ASN A 83 26.89 13.03 12.89
C ASN A 83 25.48 13.38 13.41
N PHE A 84 24.62 13.97 12.57
CA PHE A 84 23.25 14.31 12.93
C PHE A 84 22.28 14.00 11.78
N SER A 85 20.98 14.03 12.09
CA SER A 85 19.92 13.85 11.11
C SER A 85 19.00 15.06 11.10
N LYS A 86 18.60 15.50 9.91
CA LYS A 86 17.57 16.50 9.68
C LYS A 86 16.25 15.77 9.42
N VAL A 87 15.21 16.15 10.14
CA VAL A 87 13.87 15.56 10.00
C VAL A 87 12.99 16.52 9.21
N ASP A 88 12.48 16.07 8.07
CA ASP A 88 11.47 16.77 7.28
C ASP A 88 10.12 16.06 7.44
N LEU A 89 9.14 16.75 8.03
CA LEU A 89 7.81 16.22 8.30
C LEU A 89 6.77 16.59 7.23
N ASN A 90 7.16 17.19 6.10
CA ASN A 90 6.22 17.55 5.03
C ASN A 90 5.44 16.35 4.48
N ARG A 91 6.02 15.15 4.52
CA ARG A 91 5.39 13.90 4.08
C ARG A 91 4.55 13.22 5.18
N ALA A 92 4.81 13.52 6.46
CA ALA A 92 4.16 12.84 7.56
C ALA A 92 2.63 13.08 7.53
N GLY A 93 1.84 12.01 7.59
CA GLY A 93 0.37 12.11 7.47
C GLY A 93 -0.17 11.91 6.05
N THR A 94 0.70 11.78 5.03
CA THR A 94 0.27 11.49 3.66
C THR A 94 -0.49 10.16 3.62
N PRO A 95 -1.68 10.07 2.99
CA PRO A 95 -2.43 8.81 2.95
C PRO A 95 -1.70 7.74 2.13
N LEU A 96 -1.60 6.54 2.70
CA LEU A 96 -1.08 5.34 2.06
C LEU A 96 -2.15 4.24 2.03
N LEU A 97 -2.03 3.36 1.04
CA LEU A 97 -2.77 2.10 0.95
C LEU A 97 -1.74 0.96 0.93
N GLU A 98 -1.51 0.32 2.07
CA GLU A 98 -0.60 -0.83 2.14
C GLU A 98 -1.31 -2.06 1.59
N ILE A 99 -0.77 -2.66 0.53
CA ILE A 99 -1.33 -3.82 -0.17
C ILE A 99 -0.42 -5.03 0.09
N VAL A 100 -1.00 -6.07 0.68
CA VAL A 100 -0.27 -7.30 1.03
C VAL A 100 -0.75 -8.44 0.15
N SER A 101 0.14 -9.00 -0.66
CA SER A 101 -0.15 -10.20 -1.45
C SER A 101 -0.05 -11.47 -0.60
N GLU A 102 -0.74 -12.52 -1.01
CA GLU A 102 -0.43 -13.87 -0.54
C GLU A 102 0.99 -14.29 -0.96
N PRO A 103 1.66 -15.20 -0.23
CA PRO A 103 3.00 -15.67 -0.54
C PRO A 103 2.95 -16.71 -1.68
N GLU A 104 2.39 -16.34 -2.83
CA GLU A 104 2.15 -17.20 -3.99
C GLU A 104 3.12 -16.96 -5.16
N LEU A 105 3.86 -15.84 -5.13
CA LEU A 105 4.90 -15.53 -6.11
C LEU A 105 6.09 -16.50 -5.97
N ARG A 106 6.59 -17.05 -7.08
CA ARG A 106 7.63 -18.10 -7.12
C ARG A 106 8.84 -17.73 -7.97
N SER A 107 8.83 -16.58 -8.63
CA SER A 107 9.96 -16.08 -9.41
C SER A 107 9.98 -14.56 -9.47
N SER A 108 11.12 -13.99 -9.84
CA SER A 108 11.26 -12.56 -10.11
C SER A 108 10.37 -12.11 -11.27
N ASP A 109 10.23 -12.95 -12.31
CA ASP A 109 9.37 -12.68 -13.47
C ASP A 109 7.90 -12.52 -13.02
N GLU A 110 7.41 -13.39 -12.13
CA GLU A 110 6.08 -13.28 -11.55
C GLU A 110 5.92 -12.01 -10.70
N ALA A 111 6.91 -11.67 -9.88
CA ALA A 111 6.86 -10.47 -9.05
C ALA A 111 6.78 -9.19 -9.92
N VAL A 112 7.58 -9.12 -10.99
CA VAL A 112 7.53 -8.00 -11.95
C VAL A 112 6.17 -7.94 -12.65
N ALA A 113 5.62 -9.08 -13.08
CA ALA A 113 4.31 -9.13 -13.72
C ALA A 113 3.19 -8.69 -12.77
N TYR A 114 3.26 -9.09 -11.50
CA TYR A 114 2.33 -8.68 -10.44
C TYR A 114 2.38 -7.17 -10.20
N LEU A 115 3.57 -6.60 -10.00
CA LEU A 115 3.74 -5.16 -9.77
C LEU A 115 3.30 -4.33 -10.98
N LYS A 116 3.61 -4.78 -12.21
CA LYS A 116 3.12 -4.11 -13.44
C LYS A 116 1.60 -4.13 -13.55
N LYS A 117 0.97 -5.27 -13.23
CA LYS A 117 -0.49 -5.40 -13.26
C LYS A 117 -1.13 -4.50 -12.20
N LEU A 118 -0.56 -4.49 -10.99
CA LEU A 118 -1.00 -3.65 -9.88
C LEU A 118 -0.88 -2.16 -10.23
N HIS A 119 0.29 -1.73 -10.72
CA HIS A 119 0.54 -0.38 -11.20
C HIS A 119 -0.47 0.04 -12.28
N SER A 120 -0.74 -0.82 -13.26
CA SER A 120 -1.73 -0.54 -14.30
C SER A 120 -3.13 -0.27 -13.73
N ILE A 121 -3.55 -1.01 -12.70
CA ILE A 121 -4.86 -0.81 -12.05
C ILE A 121 -4.86 0.51 -11.27
N ILE A 122 -3.81 0.77 -10.48
CA ILE A 122 -3.68 1.99 -9.67
C ILE A 122 -3.73 3.24 -10.56
N ARG A 123 -3.00 3.25 -11.67
CA ARG A 123 -3.02 4.35 -12.65
C ARG A 123 -4.37 4.49 -13.33
N PHE A 124 -4.98 3.38 -13.75
CA PHE A 124 -6.28 3.40 -14.43
C PHE A 124 -7.39 3.98 -13.54
N LEU A 125 -7.34 3.69 -12.24
CA LEU A 125 -8.30 4.20 -11.26
C LEU A 125 -7.94 5.59 -10.71
N ASP A 126 -6.86 6.21 -11.19
CA ASP A 126 -6.34 7.49 -10.71
C ASP A 126 -6.14 7.56 -9.18
N ILE A 127 -5.70 6.42 -8.60
CA ILE A 127 -5.46 6.32 -7.16
C ILE A 127 -4.17 7.04 -6.79
N SER A 128 -3.10 6.78 -7.54
CA SER A 128 -1.79 7.40 -7.42
C SER A 128 -1.19 7.64 -8.82
N ASP A 129 -0.23 8.56 -8.92
CA ASP A 129 0.67 8.65 -10.07
C ASP A 129 1.62 7.46 -10.19
N ALA A 130 1.70 6.64 -9.13
CA ALA A 130 2.36 5.34 -9.04
C ALA A 130 3.82 5.38 -9.52
N ASN A 131 4.50 6.50 -9.29
CA ASN A 131 5.86 6.72 -9.72
C ASN A 131 6.84 6.18 -8.67
N MET A 132 7.40 4.99 -8.95
CA MET A 132 8.40 4.37 -8.08
C MET A 132 9.65 5.23 -7.84
N GLN A 133 10.05 6.07 -8.81
CA GLN A 133 11.25 6.92 -8.67
C GLN A 133 11.02 8.08 -7.69
N GLU A 134 9.77 8.54 -7.58
CA GLU A 134 9.36 9.61 -6.68
C GLU A 134 8.82 9.09 -5.35
N GLY A 135 8.74 7.76 -5.19
CA GLY A 135 8.31 7.10 -3.97
C GLY A 135 6.79 7.09 -3.76
N SER A 136 6.00 7.20 -4.83
CA SER A 136 4.53 7.26 -4.78
C SER A 136 3.83 5.95 -5.22
N PHE A 137 4.58 4.85 -5.31
CA PHE A 137 4.07 3.50 -5.59
C PHE A 137 4.21 2.57 -4.38
#